data_AF-A0A2H5XS40-F1
#
_entry.id   AF-A0A2H5XS40-F1
#
_cell.length_a   1.000
_cell.length_b   1.000
_cell.length_c   1.000
_cell.angle_alpha   90.00
_cell.angle_beta   90.00
_cell.angle_gamma   90.00
#
_symmetry.space_group_name_H-M   'P 1'
#
loop_
_entity.id
_entity.type
_entity.pdbx_description
1 polymer ?
#
loop_
_entity_poly.entity_id
_entity_poly.type
_entity_poly.pdbx_seq_one_letter_code
_entity_poly.pdbx_strand_id
1 'polypeptide(L)'
;MELDLKPLGPYSLFRIEGDFVFISGQIGFDGKELKDTLEAQTDQALKNIYKILVYLGLSPSDVVKATVFTTRLDQADKINTVWENFFRKFGAELPSRSFVGVSALPRSALVEIEAVAFIKSPISLYKSGKHYFVSGDFMKAHEFFERAWRISQRKREKSASIFRSFAVLSAFAIKLEEGKFSRNLLKKSFEGFPKSEANQILKLLLKTKNKNELLDYLKNFVGSYKIKESQTLED
;
A
#
# COMPACT_ATOMS: atom_id res chain seq x y z
N MET A 1 -7.16 -7.62 5.27
CA MET A 1 -6.86 -9.03 4.95
C MET A 1 -5.88 -9.52 6.00
N GLU A 2 -6.10 -10.69 6.61
CA GLU A 2 -5.21 -11.25 7.62
C GLU A 2 -3.98 -11.90 6.94
N LEU A 3 -2.78 -11.73 7.50
CA LEU A 3 -1.55 -12.30 6.95
C LEU A 3 -1.38 -13.75 7.42
N ASP A 4 -1.74 -14.71 6.58
CA ASP A 4 -1.54 -16.14 6.83
C ASP A 4 -0.11 -16.62 6.49
N LEU A 5 0.89 -15.88 6.98
CA LEU A 5 2.29 -16.29 6.96
C LEU A 5 2.81 -16.25 8.39
N LYS A 6 3.66 -17.21 8.73
CA LYS A 6 4.29 -17.28 10.05
C LYS A 6 5.81 -17.38 9.90
N PRO A 7 6.59 -16.71 10.75
CA PRO A 7 8.04 -16.91 10.80
C PRO A 7 8.38 -18.37 11.06
N LEU A 8 9.43 -18.87 10.41
CA LEU A 8 9.95 -20.22 10.64
C LEU A 8 10.98 -20.29 11.78
N GLY A 9 11.24 -19.17 12.44
CA GLY A 9 12.24 -19.03 13.50
C GLY A 9 12.09 -17.72 14.28
N PRO A 10 13.06 -17.34 15.12
CA PRO A 10 12.98 -16.18 16.01
C PRO A 10 13.26 -14.86 15.26
N TYR A 11 12.47 -14.56 14.23
CA TYR A 11 12.57 -13.34 13.42
C TYR A 11 11.18 -12.82 13.03
N SER A 12 11.10 -11.58 12.56
CA SER A 12 9.87 -10.99 12.03
C SER A 12 9.78 -11.21 10.52
N LEU A 13 8.59 -11.47 9.96
CA LEU A 13 8.43 -11.57 8.50
C LEU A 13 8.82 -10.28 7.78
N PHE A 14 8.60 -9.15 8.42
CA PHE A 14 9.05 -7.84 7.96
C PHE A 14 9.19 -6.89 9.14
N ARG A 15 9.91 -5.79 8.94
CA ARG A 15 9.93 -4.63 9.83
C ARG A 15 9.74 -3.36 9.01
N ILE A 16 9.02 -2.41 9.59
CA ILE A 16 8.84 -1.08 9.00
C ILE A 16 9.72 -0.12 9.80
N GLU A 17 10.60 0.60 9.11
CA GLU A 17 11.43 1.65 9.70
C GLU A 17 11.35 2.89 8.81
N GLY A 18 10.81 3.98 9.36
CA GLY A 18 10.45 5.16 8.58
C GLY A 18 9.52 4.84 7.41
N ASP A 19 9.97 5.15 6.20
CA ASP A 19 9.26 4.93 4.94
C ASP A 19 9.72 3.64 4.23
N PHE A 20 10.56 2.82 4.86
CA PHE A 20 11.02 1.55 4.29
C PHE A 20 10.39 0.34 4.99
N VAL A 21 10.12 -0.70 4.20
CA VAL A 21 9.73 -2.03 4.66
C VAL A 21 10.86 -2.99 4.30
N PHE A 22 11.43 -3.60 5.33
CA PHE A 22 12.43 -4.66 5.19
C PHE A 22 11.72 -5.99 5.33
N ILE A 23 11.65 -6.75 4.23
CA ILE A 23 11.00 -8.06 4.17
C ILE A 23 12.09 -9.11 4.31
N SER A 24 11.96 -9.96 5.33
CA SER A 24 12.89 -11.08 5.58
C SER A 24 12.89 -12.05 4.41
N GLY A 25 13.97 -12.84 4.28
CA GLY A 25 14.09 -13.83 3.22
C GLY A 25 12.90 -14.79 3.16
N GLN A 26 12.31 -14.88 1.98
CA GLN A 26 11.20 -15.77 1.67
C GLN A 26 11.72 -16.93 0.82
N ILE A 27 11.50 -18.15 1.31
CA ILE A 27 11.72 -19.39 0.55
C ILE A 27 10.41 -19.86 -0.10
N GLY A 28 10.51 -20.87 -0.96
CA GLY A 28 9.37 -21.50 -1.65
C GLY A 28 8.44 -22.35 -0.75
N PHE A 29 8.24 -21.96 0.51
CA PHE A 29 7.39 -22.66 1.49
C PHE A 29 6.03 -21.97 1.58
N ASP A 30 4.93 -22.72 1.52
CA ASP A 30 3.57 -22.15 1.51
C ASP A 30 2.86 -22.16 2.88
N GLY A 31 3.55 -22.60 3.94
CA GLY A 31 2.97 -22.86 5.25
C GLY A 31 2.79 -24.35 5.56
N LYS A 32 2.81 -25.20 4.54
CA LYS A 32 2.65 -26.67 4.67
C LYS A 32 3.86 -27.41 4.12
N GLU A 33 4.26 -27.09 2.90
CA GLU A 33 5.33 -27.80 2.18
C GLU A 33 6.24 -26.85 1.41
N LEU A 34 7.48 -27.28 1.17
CA LEU A 34 8.43 -26.63 0.28
C LEU A 34 8.14 -27.15 -1.14
N LYS A 35 8.06 -26.26 -2.14
CA LYS A 35 7.79 -26.68 -3.51
C LYS A 35 8.96 -27.45 -4.13
N ASP A 36 8.65 -28.34 -5.07
CA ASP A 36 9.60 -29.36 -5.53
C ASP A 36 10.63 -28.85 -6.55
N THR A 37 10.26 -27.89 -7.39
CA THR A 37 11.12 -27.36 -8.46
C THR A 37 11.65 -25.98 -8.14
N LEU A 38 12.79 -25.61 -8.74
CA LEU A 38 13.38 -24.29 -8.56
C LEU A 38 12.42 -23.16 -8.98
N GLU A 39 11.73 -23.36 -10.10
CA GLU A 39 10.73 -22.44 -10.64
C GLU A 39 9.54 -22.28 -9.68
N ALA A 40 9.01 -23.40 -9.17
CA ALA A 40 7.90 -23.39 -8.23
C ALA A 40 8.28 -22.77 -6.88
N GLN A 41 9.51 -23.02 -6.41
CA GLN A 41 10.02 -22.36 -5.20
C GLN A 41 10.20 -20.85 -5.41
N THR A 42 10.71 -20.43 -6.58
CA THR A 42 10.89 -19.01 -6.92
C THR A 42 9.53 -18.30 -6.95
N ASP A 43 8.54 -18.88 -7.62
CA ASP A 43 7.18 -18.33 -7.69
C ASP A 43 6.54 -18.27 -6.31
N GLN A 44 6.68 -19.32 -5.50
CA GLN A 44 6.13 -19.35 -4.14
C GLN A 44 6.81 -18.33 -3.21
N ALA A 45 8.13 -18.14 -3.31
CA ALA A 45 8.85 -17.10 -2.56
C ALA A 45 8.33 -15.70 -2.93
N LEU A 46 8.17 -15.41 -4.22
CA LEU A 46 7.60 -14.15 -4.70
C LEU A 46 6.14 -13.94 -4.28
N LYS A 47 5.33 -15.02 -4.26
CA LYS A 47 3.96 -14.98 -3.71
C LYS A 47 3.94 -14.66 -2.22
N ASN A 48 4.90 -15.16 -1.46
CA ASN A 48 5.01 -14.85 -0.03
C ASN A 48 5.36 -13.36 0.18
N ILE A 49 6.31 -12.82 -0.60
CA ILE A 49 6.61 -11.38 -0.61
C ILE A 49 5.36 -10.58 -0.99
N TYR A 50 4.64 -11.00 -2.03
CA TYR A 50 3.40 -10.37 -2.46
C TYR A 50 2.34 -10.33 -1.35
N LYS A 51 2.13 -11.44 -0.63
CA LYS A 51 1.20 -11.48 0.52
C LYS A 51 1.58 -10.44 1.58
N ILE A 52 2.88 -10.30 1.88
CA ILE A 52 3.38 -9.29 2.84
C ILE A 52 3.12 -7.88 2.31
N LEU A 53 3.42 -7.61 1.04
CA LEU A 53 3.15 -6.31 0.42
C LEU A 53 1.67 -5.94 0.49
N VAL A 54 0.78 -6.84 0.06
CA VAL A 54 -0.68 -6.59 0.08
C VAL A 54 -1.20 -6.41 1.49
N TYR A 55 -0.71 -7.19 2.47
CA TYR A 55 -1.05 -7.00 3.88
C TYR A 55 -0.70 -5.58 4.37
N LEU A 56 0.37 -5.00 3.84
CA LEU A 56 0.82 -3.64 4.15
C LEU A 56 0.21 -2.55 3.24
N GLY A 57 -0.71 -2.92 2.35
CA GLY A 57 -1.29 -1.99 1.36
C GLY A 57 -0.30 -1.53 0.29
N LEU A 58 0.74 -2.32 0.03
CA LEU A 58 1.77 -2.10 -0.98
C LEU A 58 1.58 -3.03 -2.18
N SER A 59 2.34 -2.77 -3.24
CA SER A 59 2.36 -3.54 -4.48
C SER A 59 3.81 -3.93 -4.86
N PRO A 60 4.00 -4.86 -5.82
CA PRO A 60 5.33 -5.16 -6.36
C PRO A 60 6.07 -3.91 -6.91
N SER A 61 5.35 -2.90 -7.39
CA SER A 61 5.91 -1.61 -7.85
C SER A 61 6.47 -0.73 -6.73
N ASP A 62 6.32 -1.16 -5.48
CA ASP A 62 6.89 -0.48 -4.30
C ASP A 62 8.18 -1.18 -3.83
N VAL A 63 8.53 -2.34 -4.39
CA VAL A 63 9.83 -2.98 -4.16
C VAL A 63 10.90 -2.17 -4.88
N VAL A 64 11.93 -1.74 -4.15
CA VAL A 64 13.02 -0.90 -4.69
C VAL A 64 14.35 -1.65 -4.77
N LYS A 65 14.53 -2.67 -3.93
CA LYS A 65 15.70 -3.55 -3.91
C LYS A 65 15.27 -4.97 -3.57
N ALA A 66 15.89 -5.95 -4.19
CA ALA A 66 15.81 -7.34 -3.78
C ALA A 66 17.19 -8.02 -3.79
N THR A 67 17.35 -9.03 -2.97
CA THR A 67 18.51 -9.93 -3.01
C THR A 67 18.01 -11.35 -3.22
N VAL A 68 18.53 -12.02 -4.25
CA VAL A 68 18.22 -13.40 -4.58
C VAL A 68 19.41 -14.26 -4.22
N PHE A 69 19.20 -15.19 -3.30
CA PHE A 69 20.15 -16.22 -2.92
C PHE A 69 19.72 -17.55 -3.54
N THR A 70 20.64 -18.29 -4.16
CA THR A 70 20.32 -19.60 -4.72
C THR A 70 21.44 -20.61 -4.54
N THR A 71 21.08 -21.88 -4.33
CA THR A 71 22.04 -22.99 -4.40
C THR A 71 22.22 -23.53 -5.83
N ARG A 72 21.43 -23.02 -6.79
CA ARG A 72 21.39 -23.43 -8.19
C ARG A 72 21.77 -22.27 -9.12
N LEU A 73 22.95 -21.69 -8.90
CA LEU A 73 23.46 -20.60 -9.72
C LEU A 73 23.63 -21.01 -11.21
N ASP A 74 23.86 -22.31 -11.45
CA ASP A 74 23.89 -22.94 -12.77
C ASP A 74 22.54 -22.87 -13.52
N GLN A 75 21.45 -22.56 -12.81
CA GLN A 75 20.09 -22.50 -13.34
C GLN A 75 19.46 -21.10 -13.23
N ALA A 76 20.29 -20.06 -13.21
CA ALA A 76 19.83 -18.67 -13.02
C ALA A 76 18.73 -18.24 -14.01
N ASP A 77 18.75 -18.72 -15.25
CA ASP A 77 17.76 -18.35 -16.28
C ASP A 77 16.32 -18.76 -15.92
N LYS A 78 16.17 -19.88 -15.21
CA LYS A 78 14.88 -20.36 -14.70
C LYS A 78 14.32 -19.40 -13.66
N ILE A 79 15.16 -18.92 -12.75
CA ILE A 79 14.80 -17.93 -11.73
C ILE A 79 14.48 -16.58 -12.41
N ASN A 80 15.30 -16.15 -13.37
CA ASN A 80 15.09 -14.89 -14.11
C ASN A 80 13.76 -14.87 -14.86
N THR A 81 13.40 -15.97 -15.51
CA THR A 81 12.12 -16.09 -16.22
C THR A 81 10.93 -15.90 -15.27
N VAL A 82 10.94 -16.60 -14.13
CA VAL A 82 9.86 -16.47 -13.12
C VAL A 82 9.83 -15.06 -12.53
N TRP A 83 11.00 -14.49 -12.24
CA TRP A 83 11.17 -13.14 -11.72
C TRP A 83 10.58 -12.07 -12.65
N GLU A 84 10.95 -12.07 -13.93
CA GLU A 84 10.46 -11.11 -14.91
C GLU A 84 8.94 -11.24 -15.12
N ASN A 85 8.45 -12.47 -15.24
CA ASN A 85 7.02 -12.75 -15.39
C ASN A 85 6.22 -12.23 -14.19
N PHE A 86 6.74 -12.37 -12.98
CA PHE A 86 6.10 -11.88 -11.77
C PHE A 86 5.94 -10.35 -11.80
N PHE A 87 7.00 -9.57 -12.01
CA PHE A 87 6.88 -8.10 -12.02
C PHE A 87 6.07 -7.59 -13.22
N ARG A 88 6.24 -8.20 -14.40
CA ARG A 88 5.47 -7.85 -15.60
C ARG A 88 3.96 -8.02 -15.39
N LYS A 89 3.54 -9.07 -14.69
CA LYS A 89 2.11 -9.31 -14.34
C LYS A 89 1.48 -8.13 -13.59
N PHE A 90 2.27 -7.33 -12.86
CA PHE A 90 1.79 -6.18 -12.10
C PHE A 90 2.11 -4.83 -12.77
N GLY A 91 2.64 -4.82 -14.00
CA GLY A 91 3.09 -3.60 -14.67
C GLY A 91 4.18 -2.86 -13.88
N ALA A 92 4.98 -3.59 -13.11
CA ALA A 92 5.99 -3.04 -12.22
C ALA A 92 7.36 -2.98 -12.91
N GLU A 93 8.10 -1.88 -12.72
CA GLU A 93 9.52 -1.83 -13.06
C GLU A 93 10.30 -2.85 -12.21
N LEU A 94 11.35 -3.44 -12.79
CA LEU A 94 12.21 -4.37 -12.04
C LEU A 94 13.00 -3.60 -10.99
N PRO A 95 13.01 -4.04 -9.71
CA PRO A 95 13.80 -3.39 -8.69
C PRO A 95 15.29 -3.61 -8.93
N SER A 96 16.12 -2.76 -8.31
CA SER A 96 17.55 -3.07 -8.21
C SER A 96 17.73 -4.46 -7.58
N ARG A 97 18.68 -5.25 -8.07
CA ARG A 97 18.81 -6.66 -7.68
C ARG A 97 20.26 -7.06 -7.49
N SER A 98 20.51 -7.80 -6.40
CA SER A 98 21.73 -8.59 -6.22
C SER A 98 21.35 -10.07 -6.37
N PHE A 99 22.16 -10.84 -7.08
CA PHE A 99 21.90 -12.26 -7.35
C PHE A 99 23.18 -13.04 -7.06
N VAL A 100 23.13 -13.96 -6.09
CA VAL A 100 24.34 -14.65 -5.61
C VAL A 100 24.10 -16.13 -5.38
N GLY A 101 25.12 -16.93 -5.69
CA GLY A 101 25.18 -18.34 -5.31
C GLY A 101 25.58 -18.51 -3.85
N VAL A 102 24.92 -19.40 -3.12
CA VAL A 102 25.22 -19.74 -1.72
C VAL A 102 25.34 -21.26 -1.55
N SER A 103 26.03 -21.71 -0.49
CA SER A 103 26.26 -23.14 -0.25
C SER A 103 25.01 -23.88 0.24
N ALA A 104 24.14 -23.21 1.00
CA ALA A 104 22.93 -23.79 1.55
C ALA A 104 21.90 -22.71 1.89
N LEU A 105 20.64 -23.10 1.96
CA LEU A 105 19.51 -22.27 2.40
C LEU A 105 18.67 -23.02 3.45
N PRO A 106 17.87 -22.31 4.26
CA PRO A 106 16.98 -22.92 5.24
C PRO A 106 16.08 -23.99 4.61
N ARG A 107 15.90 -25.11 5.32
CA ARG A 107 15.08 -26.26 4.88
C ARG A 107 15.50 -26.85 3.53
N SER A 108 16.76 -26.70 3.14
CA SER A 108 17.28 -27.16 1.85
C SER A 108 16.54 -26.53 0.66
N ALA A 109 16.05 -25.29 0.83
CA ALA A 109 15.49 -24.53 -0.28
C ALA A 109 16.53 -24.32 -1.39
N LEU A 110 16.03 -24.16 -2.61
CA LEU A 110 16.85 -23.90 -3.80
C LEU A 110 17.01 -22.40 -4.06
N VAL A 111 16.09 -21.59 -3.53
CA VAL A 111 16.06 -20.14 -3.66
C VAL A 111 15.47 -19.48 -2.42
N GLU A 112 16.05 -18.35 -2.03
CA GLU A 112 15.54 -17.44 -1.01
C GLU A 112 15.61 -16.00 -1.53
N ILE A 113 14.54 -15.23 -1.31
CA ILE A 113 14.42 -13.86 -1.80
C ILE A 113 14.06 -12.94 -0.65
N GLU A 114 14.91 -11.96 -0.37
CA GLU A 114 14.57 -10.82 0.49
C GLU A 114 14.24 -9.60 -0.36
N ALA A 115 13.46 -8.68 0.21
CA ALA A 115 13.06 -7.47 -0.49
C ALA A 115 13.03 -6.27 0.45
N VAL A 116 13.37 -5.11 -0.11
CA VAL A 116 13.12 -3.80 0.49
C VAL A 116 12.08 -3.10 -0.35
N ALA A 117 10.98 -2.72 0.29
CA ALA A 117 9.97 -1.88 -0.32
C ALA A 117 10.01 -0.47 0.26
N PHE A 118 9.70 0.52 -0.57
CA PHE A 118 9.55 1.89 -0.15
C PHE A 118 8.08 2.25 -0.09
N ILE A 119 7.61 2.57 1.10
CA ILE A 119 6.29 3.17 1.27
C ILE A 119 6.39 4.58 0.73
N LYS A 120 5.80 4.81 -0.45
CA LYS A 120 5.63 6.16 -0.97
C LYS A 120 4.84 6.96 0.06
N SER A 121 5.53 7.86 0.76
CA SER A 121 4.92 8.72 1.76
C SER A 121 3.76 9.48 1.10
N PRO A 122 2.58 9.56 1.75
CA PRO A 122 1.49 10.41 1.26
C PRO A 122 1.94 11.84 0.91
N ILE A 123 2.97 12.32 1.63
CA ILE A 123 3.61 13.61 1.41
C ILE A 123 4.48 13.62 0.15
N SER A 124 5.32 12.59 -0.08
CA SER A 124 6.14 12.53 -1.28
C SER A 124 5.27 12.38 -2.53
N LEU A 125 4.16 11.65 -2.40
CA LEU A 125 3.13 11.56 -3.43
C LEU A 125 2.51 12.93 -3.70
N TYR A 126 1.97 13.59 -2.67
CA TYR A 126 1.43 14.94 -2.76
C TYR A 126 2.41 15.94 -3.41
N LYS A 127 3.69 15.92 -3.01
CA LYS A 127 4.73 16.82 -3.56
C LYS A 127 5.16 16.46 -4.98
N SER A 128 5.13 15.18 -5.35
CA SER A 128 5.51 14.72 -6.69
C SER A 128 4.46 15.03 -7.76
N GLY A 129 3.28 15.53 -7.37
CA GLY A 129 2.13 15.66 -8.28
C GLY A 129 1.60 14.30 -8.77
N LYS A 130 2.19 13.18 -8.32
CA LYS A 130 1.62 11.84 -8.50
C LYS A 130 0.56 11.63 -7.46
N HIS A 131 -0.42 10.86 -7.85
CA HIS A 131 -1.76 11.09 -7.42
C HIS A 131 -2.39 9.70 -7.23
N TYR A 132 -2.91 9.39 -6.05
CA TYR A 132 -3.44 8.07 -5.72
C TYR A 132 -4.96 8.02 -5.83
N PHE A 133 -5.46 6.99 -6.52
CA PHE A 133 -6.84 6.56 -6.41
C PHE A 133 -7.00 5.75 -5.13
N VAL A 134 -7.79 6.29 -4.22
CA VAL A 134 -8.43 5.45 -3.24
C VAL A 134 -9.75 5.02 -3.87
N SER A 135 -9.73 3.87 -4.54
CA SER A 135 -10.79 3.34 -5.39
C SER A 135 -12.15 3.24 -4.68
N GLY A 136 -12.95 4.31 -4.65
CA GLY A 136 -14.32 4.33 -4.11
C GLY A 136 -14.48 3.86 -2.66
N ASP A 137 -13.38 3.60 -1.96
CA ASP A 137 -13.32 2.91 -0.68
C ASP A 137 -12.93 3.94 0.37
N PHE A 138 -13.94 4.52 1.03
CA PHE A 138 -13.71 5.58 2.00
C PHE A 138 -12.84 5.12 3.18
N MET A 139 -12.81 3.81 3.49
CA MET A 139 -11.91 3.25 4.53
C MET A 139 -10.45 3.40 4.13
N LYS A 140 -10.08 2.99 2.92
CA LYS A 140 -8.72 3.19 2.42
C LYS A 140 -8.33 4.67 2.35
N ALA A 141 -9.30 5.56 2.04
CA ALA A 141 -9.04 7.00 1.97
C ALA A 141 -8.77 7.56 3.37
N HIS A 142 -9.57 7.14 4.34
CA HIS A 142 -9.38 7.50 5.72
C HIS A 142 -8.02 7.08 6.25
N GLU A 143 -7.62 5.83 6.04
CA GLU A 143 -6.30 5.33 6.47
C GLU A 143 -5.16 6.12 5.81
N PHE A 144 -5.27 6.41 4.51
CA PHE A 144 -4.29 7.21 3.78
C PHE A 144 -4.13 8.61 4.37
N PHE A 145 -5.23 9.35 4.54
CA PHE A 145 -5.20 10.74 4.99
C PHE A 145 -4.85 10.88 6.47
N GLU A 146 -5.29 9.94 7.33
CA GLU A 146 -4.85 9.88 8.74
C GLU A 146 -3.35 9.68 8.83
N ARG A 147 -2.80 8.75 8.03
CA ARG A 147 -1.36 8.52 7.96
C ARG A 147 -0.62 9.77 7.47
N ALA A 148 -1.11 10.38 6.38
CA ALA A 148 -0.55 11.60 5.81
C ALA A 148 -0.52 12.75 6.83
N TRP A 149 -1.60 12.93 7.59
CA TRP A 149 -1.72 13.93 8.62
C TRP A 149 -0.71 13.70 9.75
N ARG A 150 -0.63 12.48 10.29
CA ARG A 150 0.33 12.13 11.37
C ARG A 150 1.78 12.38 10.97
N ILE A 151 2.15 12.00 9.74
CA ILE A 151 3.51 12.23 9.22
C ILE A 151 3.76 13.74 9.07
N SER A 152 2.79 14.48 8.53
CA SER A 152 2.90 15.93 8.30
C SER A 152 3.01 16.71 9.61
N GLN A 153 2.32 16.28 10.67
CA GLN A 153 2.44 16.85 12.01
C GLN A 153 3.85 16.66 12.58
N ARG A 154 4.39 15.44 12.50
CA ARG A 154 5.76 15.14 12.95
C ARG A 154 6.81 15.97 12.20
N LYS A 155 6.61 16.16 10.89
CA LYS A 155 7.50 16.94 10.01
C LYS A 155 7.20 18.46 10.02
N ARG A 156 6.22 18.93 10.82
CA ARG A 156 5.74 20.33 10.87
C ARG A 156 5.42 20.93 9.50
N GLU A 157 4.86 20.12 8.61
CA GLU A 157 4.52 20.58 7.26
C GLU A 157 3.24 21.41 7.23
N LYS A 158 3.21 22.43 6.36
CA LYS A 158 2.02 23.27 6.13
C LYS A 158 0.81 22.46 5.61
N SER A 159 1.07 21.32 4.96
CA SER A 159 0.07 20.39 4.43
C SER A 159 -0.71 19.64 5.52
N ALA A 160 -0.29 19.72 6.80
CA ALA A 160 -0.89 18.93 7.86
C ALA A 160 -2.37 19.26 8.10
N SER A 161 -2.78 20.53 7.96
CA SER A 161 -4.21 20.90 8.04
C SER A 161 -5.02 20.24 6.92
N ILE A 162 -4.49 20.26 5.69
CA ILE A 162 -5.12 19.70 4.49
C ILE A 162 -5.34 18.19 4.65
N PHE A 163 -4.32 17.44 5.08
CA PHE A 163 -4.47 15.99 5.26
C PHE A 163 -5.46 15.65 6.38
N ARG A 164 -5.47 16.42 7.47
CA ARG A 164 -6.48 16.28 8.53
C ARG A 164 -7.89 16.50 7.96
N SER A 165 -8.03 17.48 7.07
CA SER A 165 -9.29 17.80 6.43
C SER A 165 -9.86 16.64 5.65
N PHE A 166 -9.03 15.97 4.85
CA PHE A 166 -9.45 14.81 4.09
C PHE A 166 -9.71 13.58 4.95
N ALA A 167 -8.93 13.35 6.01
CA ALA A 167 -9.13 12.23 6.93
C ALA A 167 -10.51 12.30 7.62
N VAL A 168 -10.92 13.50 8.01
CA VAL A 168 -12.24 13.77 8.59
C VAL A 168 -13.36 13.55 7.57
N LEU A 169 -13.17 14.01 6.33
CA LEU A 169 -14.18 13.87 5.28
C LEU A 169 -14.40 12.41 4.89
N SER A 170 -13.33 11.62 4.76
CA SER A 170 -13.46 10.18 4.48
C SER A 170 -14.07 9.42 5.67
N ALA A 171 -13.70 9.75 6.92
CA ALA A 171 -14.36 9.21 8.12
C ALA A 171 -15.88 9.48 8.12
N PHE A 172 -16.28 10.68 7.70
CA PHE A 172 -17.68 11.05 7.60
C PHE A 172 -18.39 10.26 6.49
N ALA A 173 -17.76 10.10 5.33
CA ALA A 173 -18.30 9.34 4.22
C ALA A 173 -18.52 7.84 4.55
N ILE A 174 -17.60 7.21 5.29
CA ILE A 174 -17.77 5.84 5.83
C ILE A 174 -19.06 5.75 6.66
N LYS A 175 -19.23 6.67 7.62
CA LYS A 175 -20.41 6.65 8.51
C LYS A 175 -21.71 6.93 7.76
N LEU A 176 -21.66 7.68 6.66
CA LEU A 176 -22.79 7.90 5.76
C LEU A 176 -23.18 6.61 5.00
N GLU A 177 -22.20 5.89 4.46
CA GLU A 177 -22.42 4.60 3.77
C GLU A 177 -23.01 3.55 4.70
N GLU A 178 -22.52 3.47 5.94
CA GLU A 178 -23.06 2.60 7.00
C GLU A 178 -24.48 2.97 7.45
N GLY A 179 -25.10 4.01 6.88
CA GLY A 179 -26.44 4.46 7.26
C GLY A 179 -26.52 5.22 8.58
N LYS A 180 -25.37 5.48 9.23
CA LYS A 180 -25.27 6.16 10.53
C LYS A 180 -25.24 7.69 10.38
N PHE A 181 -26.10 8.26 9.54
CA PHE A 181 -26.15 9.70 9.34
C PHE A 181 -26.80 10.42 10.53
N SER A 182 -26.10 11.40 11.12
CA SER A 182 -26.75 12.42 11.95
C SER A 182 -26.04 13.76 11.82
N ARG A 183 -26.81 14.86 11.91
CA ARG A 183 -26.26 16.24 11.91
C ARG A 183 -25.28 16.47 13.06
N ASN A 184 -25.50 15.81 14.20
CA ASN A 184 -24.58 15.88 15.34
C ASN A 184 -23.26 15.17 15.06
N LEU A 185 -23.31 14.01 14.41
CA LEU A 185 -22.12 13.29 13.98
C LEU A 185 -21.31 14.08 12.96
N LEU A 186 -21.99 14.71 11.98
CA LEU A 186 -21.37 15.64 11.03
C LEU A 186 -20.63 16.76 11.77
N LYS A 187 -21.30 17.47 12.68
CA LYS A 187 -20.67 18.55 13.48
C LYS A 187 -19.47 18.06 14.28
N LYS A 188 -19.58 16.90 14.95
CA LYS A 188 -18.49 16.28 15.71
C LYS A 188 -17.29 15.92 14.84
N SER A 189 -17.52 15.45 13.61
CA SER A 189 -16.42 15.15 12.68
C SER A 189 -15.57 16.40 12.36
N PHE A 190 -16.16 17.60 12.40
CA PHE A 190 -15.45 18.86 12.19
C PHE A 190 -14.97 19.55 13.49
N GLU A 191 -15.10 18.92 14.66
CA GLU A 191 -14.54 19.45 15.91
C GLU A 191 -12.99 19.46 15.83
N GLY A 192 -12.39 20.66 15.97
CA GLY A 192 -10.94 20.85 15.88
C GLY A 192 -10.40 21.23 14.49
N PHE A 193 -11.27 21.45 13.51
CA PHE A 193 -10.90 22.07 12.23
C PHE A 193 -10.67 23.58 12.36
N PRO A 194 -9.85 24.19 11.48
CA PRO A 194 -9.90 25.63 11.26
C PRO A 194 -11.34 26.08 10.97
N LYS A 195 -11.87 26.97 11.81
CA LYS A 195 -13.29 27.37 11.78
C LYS A 195 -13.74 27.90 10.40
N SER A 196 -12.87 28.54 9.63
CA SER A 196 -13.20 29.09 8.31
C SER A 196 -13.51 28.00 7.27
N GLU A 197 -12.66 26.98 7.16
CA GLU A 197 -12.78 25.88 6.20
C GLU A 197 -13.88 24.90 6.60
N ALA A 198 -13.94 24.52 7.89
CA ALA A 198 -15.03 23.69 8.39
C ALA A 198 -16.38 24.37 8.19
N ASN A 199 -16.50 25.68 8.41
CA ASN A 199 -17.78 26.37 8.21
C ASN A 199 -18.18 26.46 6.73
N GLN A 200 -17.24 26.57 5.78
CA GLN A 200 -17.56 26.53 4.35
C GLN A 200 -18.04 25.14 3.92
N ILE A 201 -17.29 24.10 4.30
CA ILE A 201 -17.63 22.71 3.99
C ILE A 201 -18.95 22.34 4.68
N LEU A 202 -19.11 22.63 5.98
CA LEU A 202 -20.35 22.38 6.72
C LEU A 202 -21.54 23.14 6.12
N LYS A 203 -21.37 24.39 5.66
CA LYS A 203 -22.43 25.13 4.96
C LYS A 203 -22.83 24.48 3.64
N LEU A 204 -21.88 23.94 2.88
CA LEU A 204 -22.16 23.21 1.64
C LEU A 204 -22.88 21.88 1.94
N LEU A 205 -22.40 21.11 2.91
CA LEU A 205 -22.97 19.82 3.32
C LEU A 205 -24.35 19.95 4.02
N LEU A 206 -24.64 21.09 4.66
CA LEU A 206 -25.95 21.36 5.28
C LEU A 206 -26.98 21.89 4.28
N LYS A 207 -26.56 22.38 3.10
CA LYS A 207 -27.46 22.84 2.04
C LYS A 207 -28.03 21.69 1.21
N THR A 208 -27.30 20.58 1.08
CA THR A 208 -27.77 19.35 0.42
C THR A 208 -28.89 18.70 1.23
N LYS A 209 -30.05 18.48 0.60
CA LYS A 209 -31.26 17.94 1.24
C LYS A 209 -31.37 16.42 1.13
N ASN A 210 -30.58 15.79 0.26
CA ASN A 210 -30.63 14.36 -0.01
C ASN A 210 -29.30 13.66 0.36
N LYS A 211 -29.38 12.52 1.05
CA LYS A 211 -28.23 11.68 1.40
C LYS A 211 -27.41 11.27 0.16
N ASN A 212 -28.09 10.95 -0.94
CA ASN A 212 -27.43 10.52 -2.17
C ASN A 212 -26.68 11.67 -2.85
N GLU A 213 -27.27 12.88 -2.88
CA GLU A 213 -26.58 14.08 -3.36
C GLU A 213 -25.35 14.44 -2.51
N LEU A 214 -25.43 14.23 -1.20
CA LEU A 214 -24.31 14.44 -0.29
C LEU A 214 -23.19 13.41 -0.53
N LEU A 215 -23.55 12.15 -0.73
CA LEU A 215 -22.63 11.08 -1.12
C LEU A 215 -21.99 11.36 -2.48
N ASP A 216 -22.76 11.78 -3.47
CA ASP A 216 -22.25 12.13 -4.79
C ASP A 216 -21.37 13.38 -4.73
N TYR A 217 -21.73 14.40 -3.94
CA TYR A 217 -20.89 15.56 -3.70
C TYR A 217 -19.58 15.17 -3.03
N LEU A 218 -19.60 14.31 -2.01
CA LEU A 218 -18.38 13.84 -1.34
C LEU A 218 -17.54 12.93 -2.25
N LYS A 219 -18.16 12.03 -3.02
CA LYS A 219 -17.50 11.25 -4.07
C LYS A 219 -16.86 12.16 -5.11
N ASN A 220 -17.55 13.22 -5.51
CA ASN A 220 -17.05 14.22 -6.45
C ASN A 220 -16.07 15.20 -5.82
N PHE A 221 -16.09 15.46 -4.51
CA PHE A 221 -15.15 16.38 -3.84
C PHE A 221 -13.86 15.66 -3.50
N VAL A 222 -13.96 14.43 -3.00
CA VAL A 222 -12.85 13.50 -2.85
C VAL A 222 -12.30 13.11 -4.23
N GLY A 223 -13.17 12.93 -5.23
CA GLY A 223 -12.80 12.60 -6.62
C GLY A 223 -12.46 13.78 -7.53
N SER A 224 -12.77 15.03 -7.17
CA SER A 224 -12.38 16.24 -7.93
C SER A 224 -10.97 16.71 -7.60
N TYR A 225 -10.31 16.08 -6.62
CA TYR A 225 -8.89 15.83 -6.71
C TYR A 225 -8.69 14.86 -7.88
N LYS A 226 -8.77 15.41 -9.09
CA LYS A 226 -8.62 14.69 -10.35
C LYS A 226 -7.15 14.37 -10.54
N ILE A 227 -6.95 13.09 -10.75
CA ILE A 227 -5.69 12.40 -10.91
C ILE A 227 -5.83 11.74 -12.26
N LYS A 228 -4.94 12.01 -13.20
CA LYS A 228 -4.89 11.20 -14.40
C LYS A 228 -4.55 9.76 -13.98
N GLU A 229 -5.35 8.79 -14.41
CA GLU A 229 -4.80 7.46 -14.68
C GLU A 229 -3.52 7.71 -15.49
N SER A 230 -2.38 7.15 -15.06
CA SER A 230 -1.38 6.82 -16.06
C SER A 230 -2.15 6.00 -17.08
N GLN A 231 -2.35 6.57 -18.26
CA GLN A 231 -2.80 5.83 -19.41
C GLN A 231 -2.03 4.51 -19.38
N THR A 232 -2.79 3.42 -19.43
CA THR A 232 -2.34 2.20 -20.07
C THR A 232 -1.35 2.59 -21.16
N LEU A 233 -0.07 2.27 -20.94
CA LEU A 233 0.88 2.17 -22.04
C LEU A 233 0.43 0.93 -22.82
N GLU A 234 -0.63 1.11 -23.62
CA GLU A 234 -0.67 0.50 -24.94
C GLU A 234 0.37 1.28 -25.74
N ASP A 235 1.53 0.65 -25.91
CA ASP A 235 2.35 0.59 -27.13
C ASP A 235 3.42 -0.50 -26.93
#